data_AF-A0A2M8FB11-F1
#
_entry.id   AF-A0A2M8FB11-F1
#
_cell.length_a   1.000
_cell.length_b   1.000
_cell.length_c   1.000
_cell.angle_alpha   90.00
_cell.angle_beta   90.00
_cell.angle_gamma   90.00
#
_symmetry.space_group_name_H-M   'P 1'
#
loop_
_entity.id
_entity.type
_entity.pdbx_description
1 polymer ?
#
loop_
_entity_poly.entity_id
_entity_poly.type
_entity_poly.pdbx_seq_one_letter_code
_entity_poly.pdbx_strand_id
1 'polypeptide(L)'
;FDGFSIGSNDLTQLTLGVDRDSSLVSHVYDENNPAVKKLIKDVIAVAHKYKKKVGICGQAPSDYPEFAEFLVRAGIDSISLNPDTVVDTRRRIAAVEKTVGNTGKKTHKTFVSLVASLGIIGAGLISLGAGCGGIVPQSPSVSVPEVSPAEIRMRAEEKATQQKEDEVAGEMTEVMIDDFVDLHMSYPIRWHLKQWRGGVTVEDPTTGSYMTVAEQLVSPPEDSTAKPISVDGVSGTVRTVMINGKEIMVADLFYNGQALQVSGTSDMFENLFKKLDFVSSTSPGITDDRPLNEWDVKEGRLCAQVITYAKQSVEGQCQAYPTPCAVPDGWQVCEGNQ
;
A
#
# COMPACT_ATOMS: atom_id res chain seq x y z
N PHE A 1 -22.86 -7.60 28.41
CA PHE A 1 -22.01 -8.03 27.28
C PHE A 1 -20.71 -8.60 27.81
N ASP A 2 -20.22 -9.67 27.19
CA ASP A 2 -18.95 -10.30 27.55
C ASP A 2 -17.76 -9.72 26.78
N GLY A 3 -18.05 -9.04 25.67
CA GLY A 3 -17.14 -8.16 24.96
C GLY A 3 -17.92 -7.28 23.99
N PHE A 4 -17.20 -6.50 23.20
CA PHE A 4 -17.72 -5.65 22.16
C PHE A 4 -16.96 -5.91 20.85
N SER A 5 -17.64 -5.80 19.71
CA SER A 5 -17.00 -5.73 18.40
C SER A 5 -17.51 -4.46 17.72
N ILE A 6 -16.60 -3.54 17.42
CA ILE A 6 -16.91 -2.30 16.73
C ILE A 6 -16.99 -2.62 15.24
N GLY A 7 -18.11 -2.30 14.58
CA GLY A 7 -18.19 -2.30 13.11
C GLY A 7 -17.80 -0.94 12.59
N SER A 8 -16.58 -0.77 12.05
CA SER A 8 -16.08 0.54 11.59
C SER A 8 -16.97 1.12 10.50
N ASN A 9 -17.46 0.26 9.60
CA ASN A 9 -18.23 0.67 8.44
C ASN A 9 -19.51 1.41 8.85
N ASP A 10 -20.35 0.75 9.65
CA ASP A 10 -21.65 1.26 10.11
C ASP A 10 -21.47 2.39 11.13
N LEU A 11 -20.46 2.30 11.99
CA LEU A 11 -20.13 3.38 12.91
C LEU A 11 -19.86 4.66 12.14
N THR A 12 -19.11 4.59 11.04
CA THR A 12 -18.80 5.74 10.19
C THR A 12 -20.05 6.31 9.54
N GLN A 13 -20.90 5.47 8.96
CA GLN A 13 -22.17 5.90 8.35
C GLN A 13 -23.04 6.68 9.35
N LEU A 14 -23.21 6.12 10.55
CA LEU A 14 -24.03 6.73 11.59
C LEU A 14 -23.40 7.98 12.20
N THR A 15 -22.08 8.01 12.34
CA THR A 15 -21.37 9.16 12.92
C THR A 15 -21.38 10.35 11.99
N LEU A 16 -21.18 10.12 10.69
CA LEU A 16 -21.12 11.17 9.68
C LEU A 16 -22.50 11.49 9.07
N GLY A 17 -23.52 10.66 9.35
CA GLY A 17 -24.85 10.80 8.77
C GLY A 17 -24.86 10.59 7.27
N VAL A 18 -24.03 9.68 6.77
CA VAL A 18 -23.80 9.43 5.34
C VAL A 18 -24.14 7.99 4.97
N ASP A 19 -24.74 7.81 3.80
CA ASP A 19 -24.90 6.52 3.15
C ASP A 19 -23.73 6.31 2.18
N ARG A 20 -22.89 5.29 2.44
CA ARG A 20 -21.68 5.04 1.65
C ARG A 20 -21.99 4.51 0.25
N ASP A 21 -23.18 3.91 0.06
CA ASP A 21 -23.61 3.35 -1.23
C ASP A 21 -24.30 4.43 -2.10
N SER A 22 -24.52 5.63 -1.54
CA SER A 22 -25.10 6.77 -2.25
C SER A 22 -24.03 7.56 -3.00
N SER A 23 -24.07 7.52 -4.32
CA SER A 23 -23.17 8.27 -5.21
C SER A 23 -23.19 9.79 -5.00
N LEU A 24 -24.24 10.33 -4.36
CA LEU A 24 -24.36 11.77 -4.08
C LEU A 24 -23.47 12.21 -2.92
N VAL A 25 -23.21 11.34 -1.95
CA VAL A 25 -22.57 11.69 -0.67
C VAL A 25 -21.44 10.75 -0.25
N SER A 26 -21.18 9.67 -0.98
CA SER A 26 -20.11 8.71 -0.67
C SER A 26 -18.72 9.37 -0.56
N HIS A 27 -18.48 10.48 -1.25
CA HIS A 27 -17.22 11.24 -1.17
C HIS A 27 -16.92 11.84 0.22
N VAL A 28 -17.91 11.94 1.12
CA VAL A 28 -17.68 12.38 2.51
C VAL A 28 -17.51 11.22 3.49
N TYR A 29 -17.67 9.98 3.04
CA TYR A 29 -17.45 8.79 3.85
C TYR A 29 -15.96 8.59 4.09
N ASP A 30 -15.55 8.67 5.36
CA ASP A 30 -14.16 8.47 5.76
C ASP A 30 -14.13 7.78 7.14
N GLU A 31 -13.69 6.52 7.16
CA GLU A 31 -13.57 5.77 8.42
C GLU A 31 -12.41 6.30 9.29
N ASN A 32 -11.44 7.00 8.71
CA ASN A 32 -10.32 7.64 9.42
C ASN A 32 -10.71 9.02 10.01
N ASN A 33 -11.97 9.43 9.86
CA ASN A 33 -12.46 10.70 10.36
C ASN A 33 -12.22 10.86 11.88
N PRO A 34 -11.73 12.02 12.36
CA PRO A 34 -11.47 12.25 13.78
C PRO A 34 -12.66 11.98 14.72
N ALA A 35 -13.89 12.24 14.27
CA ALA A 35 -15.10 11.95 15.05
C ALA A 35 -15.30 10.45 15.25
N VAL A 36 -15.09 9.65 14.19
CA VAL A 36 -15.17 8.18 14.24
C VAL A 36 -14.09 7.62 15.16
N LYS A 37 -12.83 8.03 14.98
CA LYS A 37 -11.71 7.61 15.84
C LYS A 37 -11.93 7.97 17.29
N LYS A 38 -12.52 9.14 17.57
CA LYS A 38 -12.90 9.52 18.94
C LYS A 38 -13.91 8.54 19.54
N LEU A 39 -14.97 8.20 18.83
CA LEU A 39 -15.97 7.25 19.31
C LEU A 39 -15.38 5.86 19.56
N ILE A 40 -14.53 5.39 18.66
CA ILE A 40 -13.80 4.11 18.83
C ILE A 40 -12.99 4.13 20.12
N LYS A 41 -12.20 5.18 20.34
CA LYS A 41 -11.40 5.34 21.56
C LYS A 41 -12.26 5.36 22.83
N ASP A 42 -13.39 6.06 22.79
CA ASP A 42 -14.30 6.15 23.92
C ASP A 42 -14.93 4.77 24.24
N VAL A 43 -15.34 4.00 23.21
CA VAL A 43 -15.84 2.63 23.38
C VAL A 43 -14.78 1.71 23.98
N ILE A 44 -13.54 1.79 23.50
CA ILE A 44 -12.43 0.98 24.03
C ILE A 44 -12.21 1.28 25.52
N ALA A 45 -12.10 2.56 25.87
CA ALA A 45 -11.90 2.98 27.25
C ALA A 45 -13.04 2.53 28.18
N VAL A 46 -14.29 2.60 27.72
CA VAL A 46 -15.46 2.15 28.46
C VAL A 46 -15.45 0.63 28.64
N ALA A 47 -15.19 -0.15 27.57
CA ALA A 47 -15.13 -1.61 27.65
C ALA A 47 -14.08 -2.07 28.69
N HIS A 48 -12.89 -1.48 28.65
CA HIS A 48 -11.81 -1.77 29.58
C HIS A 48 -12.12 -1.37 31.02
N LYS A 49 -12.80 -0.23 31.23
CA LYS A 49 -13.29 0.18 32.57
C LYS A 49 -14.17 -0.91 33.20
N TYR A 50 -14.96 -1.61 32.39
CA TYR A 50 -15.80 -2.72 32.83
C TYR A 50 -15.13 -4.10 32.70
N LYS A 51 -13.82 -4.15 32.44
CA LYS A 51 -13.03 -5.37 32.25
C LYS A 51 -13.61 -6.29 31.16
N LYS A 52 -14.16 -5.70 30.11
CA LYS A 52 -14.68 -6.39 28.94
C LYS A 52 -13.73 -6.24 27.77
N LYS A 53 -13.61 -7.29 26.97
CA LYS A 53 -12.80 -7.31 25.76
C LYS A 53 -13.48 -6.48 24.66
N VAL A 54 -12.69 -5.82 23.83
CA VAL A 54 -13.18 -5.02 22.72
C VAL A 54 -12.35 -5.25 21.47
N GLY A 55 -13.03 -5.65 20.40
CA GLY A 55 -12.47 -5.82 19.07
C GLY A 55 -13.06 -4.85 18.07
N ILE A 56 -12.50 -4.86 16.86
CA ILE A 56 -13.02 -4.12 15.71
C ILE A 56 -13.00 -5.00 14.46
N CYS A 57 -14.04 -4.87 13.64
CA CYS A 57 -14.16 -5.43 12.31
C CYS A 57 -14.58 -4.33 11.32
N GLY A 58 -14.37 -4.60 10.04
CA GLY A 58 -14.59 -3.63 8.96
C GLY A 58 -13.34 -3.44 8.12
N GLN A 59 -13.42 -2.56 7.13
CA GLN A 59 -12.34 -2.39 6.15
C GLN A 59 -11.24 -1.45 6.66
N ALA A 60 -11.60 -0.43 7.46
CA ALA A 60 -10.65 0.55 8.00
C ALA A 60 -9.28 0.02 8.48
N PRO A 61 -9.16 -1.02 9.33
CA PRO A 61 -7.85 -1.50 9.78
C PRO A 61 -7.05 -2.24 8.69
N SER A 62 -7.69 -2.72 7.62
CA SER A 62 -7.05 -3.31 6.44
C SER A 62 -6.63 -2.22 5.45
N ASP A 63 -7.51 -1.26 5.19
CA ASP A 63 -7.31 -0.20 4.18
C ASP A 63 -6.35 0.90 4.63
N TYR A 64 -6.33 1.21 5.94
CA TYR A 64 -5.54 2.29 6.51
C TYR A 64 -4.52 1.74 7.53
N PRO A 65 -3.26 1.49 7.14
CA PRO A 65 -2.26 0.92 8.03
C PRO A 65 -2.04 1.74 9.31
N GLU A 66 -2.13 3.07 9.24
CA GLU A 66 -2.05 3.98 10.39
C GLU A 66 -3.25 3.88 11.33
N PHE A 67 -4.39 3.39 10.85
CA PHE A 67 -5.57 3.14 11.66
C PHE A 67 -5.36 1.95 12.60
N ALA A 68 -4.71 0.88 12.12
CA ALA A 68 -4.27 -0.22 12.97
C ALA A 68 -3.32 0.27 14.08
N GLU A 69 -2.39 1.18 13.78
CA GLU A 69 -1.52 1.77 14.81
C GLU A 69 -2.29 2.58 15.84
N PHE A 70 -3.27 3.37 15.38
CA PHE A 70 -4.17 4.11 16.25
C PHE A 70 -4.92 3.18 17.21
N LEU A 71 -5.46 2.06 16.71
CA LEU A 71 -6.19 1.07 17.50
C LEU A 71 -5.30 0.44 18.57
N VAL A 72 -4.05 0.07 18.23
CA VAL A 72 -3.06 -0.43 19.19
C VAL A 72 -2.78 0.62 20.27
N ARG A 73 -2.55 1.87 19.89
CA ARG A 73 -2.32 2.98 20.85
C ARG A 73 -3.54 3.27 21.72
N ALA A 74 -4.75 3.04 21.20
CA ALA A 74 -6.00 3.16 21.95
C ALA A 74 -6.24 1.98 22.90
N GLY A 75 -5.51 0.87 22.73
CA GLY A 75 -5.60 -0.33 23.56
C GLY A 75 -6.64 -1.34 23.09
N ILE A 76 -6.89 -1.47 21.79
CA ILE A 76 -7.80 -2.51 21.28
C ILE A 76 -7.34 -3.93 21.70
N ASP A 77 -8.25 -4.87 21.95
CA ASP A 77 -7.88 -6.26 22.29
C ASP A 77 -7.76 -7.17 21.06
N SER A 78 -8.50 -6.89 19.99
CA SER A 78 -8.48 -7.71 18.77
C SER A 78 -8.85 -6.90 17.53
N ILE A 79 -8.23 -7.21 16.40
CA ILE A 79 -8.50 -6.58 15.10
C ILE A 79 -8.81 -7.70 14.11
N SER A 80 -9.94 -7.61 13.41
CA SER A 80 -10.27 -8.47 12.27
C SER A 80 -9.84 -7.77 10.99
N LEU A 81 -9.13 -8.50 10.11
CA LEU A 81 -8.52 -7.97 8.89
C LEU A 81 -8.93 -8.81 7.67
N ASN A 82 -8.75 -8.23 6.49
CA ASN A 82 -8.79 -8.99 5.25
C ASN A 82 -7.53 -9.89 5.15
N PRO A 83 -7.63 -11.12 4.60
CA PRO A 83 -6.52 -12.09 4.57
C PRO A 83 -5.21 -11.56 3.97
N ASP A 84 -5.31 -10.78 2.90
CA ASP A 84 -4.22 -10.13 2.18
C ASP A 84 -3.39 -9.17 3.06
N THR A 85 -4.05 -8.47 3.98
CA THR A 85 -3.40 -7.47 4.85
C THR A 85 -2.86 -8.02 6.18
N VAL A 86 -3.13 -9.28 6.51
CA VAL A 86 -2.83 -9.84 7.84
C VAL A 86 -1.34 -9.79 8.18
N VAL A 87 -0.48 -10.14 7.22
CA VAL A 87 0.97 -10.26 7.45
C VAL A 87 1.59 -8.90 7.71
N ASP A 88 1.35 -7.94 6.83
CA ASP A 88 1.93 -6.59 6.94
C ASP A 88 1.36 -5.83 8.13
N THR A 89 0.05 -5.95 8.38
CA THR A 89 -0.57 -5.34 9.54
C THR A 89 -0.02 -5.92 10.84
N ARG A 90 0.20 -7.25 10.92
CA ARG A 90 0.79 -7.88 12.11
C ARG A 90 2.22 -7.40 12.36
N ARG A 91 3.05 -7.26 11.31
CA ARG A 91 4.40 -6.67 11.42
C ARG A 91 4.34 -5.24 11.97
N ARG A 92 3.43 -4.43 11.43
CA ARG A 92 3.23 -3.05 11.86
C ARG A 92 2.78 -2.97 13.32
N ILE A 93 1.77 -3.75 13.70
CA ILE A 93 1.29 -3.85 15.09
C ILE A 93 2.44 -4.21 16.01
N ALA A 94 3.22 -5.24 15.70
CA ALA A 94 4.36 -5.65 16.50
C ALA A 94 5.43 -4.54 16.64
N ALA A 95 5.63 -3.72 15.61
CA ALA A 95 6.50 -2.55 15.68
C ALA A 95 5.91 -1.46 16.61
N VAL A 96 4.61 -1.16 16.49
CA VAL A 96 3.93 -0.16 17.32
C VAL A 96 3.88 -0.59 18.78
N GLU A 97 3.58 -1.86 19.07
CA GLU A 97 3.55 -2.41 20.43
C GLU A 97 4.89 -2.21 21.16
N LYS A 98 6.03 -2.31 20.46
CA LYS A 98 7.36 -1.99 21.03
C LYS A 98 7.50 -0.52 21.45
N THR A 99 6.71 0.39 20.86
CA THR A 99 6.67 1.81 21.23
C THR A 99 5.67 2.09 22.36
N VAL A 100 4.60 1.29 22.46
CA VAL A 100 3.53 1.43 23.45
C VAL A 100 4.02 0.84 24.78
N GLY A 101 4.47 1.72 25.68
CA GLY A 101 5.13 1.36 26.95
C GLY A 101 6.52 1.97 27.08
N ASN A 102 7.12 2.38 25.96
CA ASN A 102 8.39 3.10 25.88
C ASN A 102 8.17 4.61 25.74
N THR A 103 7.18 5.16 26.45
CA THR A 103 7.06 6.62 26.64
C THR A 103 8.37 7.09 27.26
N GLY A 104 9.20 7.74 26.44
CA GLY A 104 10.62 7.92 26.65
C GLY A 104 10.99 8.37 28.07
N LYS A 105 12.17 7.93 28.50
CA LYS A 105 12.90 8.51 29.64
C LYS A 105 12.67 10.01 29.63
N LYS A 106 12.10 10.56 30.71
CA LYS A 106 11.84 11.99 30.91
C LYS A 106 13.02 12.78 30.32
N THR A 107 12.76 13.58 29.30
CA THR A 107 13.79 14.47 28.73
C THR A 107 14.41 15.24 29.88
N HIS A 108 15.72 15.05 30.09
CA HIS A 108 16.41 15.58 31.27
C HIS A 108 16.32 17.10 31.21
N LYS A 109 15.58 17.72 32.14
CA LYS A 109 15.24 19.16 32.11
C LYS A 109 16.46 20.07 31.93
N THR A 110 17.62 19.63 32.41
CA THR A 110 18.91 20.32 32.27
C THR A 110 19.38 20.45 30.81
N PHE A 111 19.11 19.44 29.96
CA PHE A 111 19.53 19.45 28.57
C PHE A 111 18.63 20.33 27.69
N VAL A 112 17.32 20.34 27.98
CA VAL A 112 16.36 21.24 27.30
C VAL A 112 16.64 22.70 27.66
N SER A 113 16.99 22.99 28.92
CA SER A 113 17.40 24.33 29.35
C SER A 113 18.69 24.81 28.65
N LEU A 114 19.62 23.91 28.35
CA LEU A 114 20.88 24.22 27.69
C LEU A 114 20.70 24.55 26.20
N VAL A 115 19.82 23.82 25.52
CA VAL A 115 19.49 24.07 24.10
C VAL A 115 18.72 25.40 23.95
N ALA A 116 17.82 25.71 24.88
CA ALA A 116 17.10 26.99 24.90
C ALA A 116 18.03 28.19 25.17
N SER A 117 19.03 28.05 26.06
CA SER A 117 19.97 29.14 26.35
C SER A 117 20.99 29.36 25.22
N LEU A 118 21.41 28.32 24.51
CA LEU A 118 22.26 28.44 23.31
C LEU A 118 21.55 29.14 22.15
N GLY A 119 20.24 28.93 21.98
CA GLY A 119 19.44 29.63 20.96
C GLY A 119 19.33 31.15 21.18
N ILE A 120 19.37 31.61 22.43
CA ILE A 120 19.31 33.04 22.77
C ILE A 120 20.65 33.75 22.50
N ILE A 121 21.78 33.03 22.63
CA ILE A 121 23.11 33.61 22.38
C ILE A 121 23.36 33.81 20.87
N GLY A 122 22.79 32.96 20.02
CA GLY A 122 22.89 33.11 18.56
C GLY A 122 22.19 34.34 17.98
N ALA A 123 21.08 34.79 18.59
CA ALA A 123 20.32 35.95 18.13
C ALA A 123 20.91 37.31 18.59
N GLY A 124 21.79 37.31 19.59
CA GLY A 124 22.39 38.54 20.14
C GLY A 124 23.56 39.11 19.32
N LEU A 125 24.16 38.33 18.41
CA LEU A 125 25.35 38.73 17.65
C LEU A 125 25.05 39.38 16.29
N ILE A 126 23.78 39.44 15.86
CA ILE A 126 23.38 40.11 14.60
C ILE A 126 23.06 41.60 14.81
N SER A 127 22.95 42.07 16.06
CA SER A 127 22.53 43.46 16.36
C SER A 127 23.66 44.47 16.55
N LEU A 128 24.93 44.12 16.30
CA LEU A 128 26.04 45.07 16.43
C LEU A 128 27.06 44.87 15.29
N GLY A 129 26.85 45.55 14.17
CA GLY A 129 27.83 45.58 13.09
C GLY A 129 27.48 46.46 11.90
N ALA A 130 27.94 47.73 11.96
CA ALA A 130 28.33 48.62 10.87
C ALA A 130 27.32 48.98 9.76
N GLY A 131 27.03 50.29 9.66
CA GLY A 131 26.12 50.86 8.69
C GLY A 131 26.66 50.98 7.25
N CYS A 132 25.76 51.41 6.36
CA CYS A 132 26.08 52.08 5.10
C CYS A 132 25.07 53.22 4.90
N GLY A 133 25.61 54.36 4.47
CA GLY A 133 24.90 55.64 4.30
C GLY A 133 23.88 55.66 3.16
N GLY A 134 23.14 56.77 3.14
CA GLY A 134 21.90 56.93 2.41
C GLY A 134 21.95 56.70 0.90
N ILE A 135 20.89 56.06 0.41
CA ILE A 135 20.48 56.06 -0.99
C ILE A 135 18.99 56.44 -1.00
N VAL A 136 18.67 57.52 -1.70
CA VAL A 136 17.29 57.96 -1.98
C VAL A 136 16.68 56.96 -2.96
N PRO A 137 15.55 56.29 -2.67
CA PRO A 137 14.87 55.52 -3.69
C PRO A 137 13.95 56.45 -4.49
N GLN A 138 14.31 56.71 -5.75
CA GLN A 138 13.31 57.05 -6.76
C GLN A 138 12.39 55.83 -6.91
N SER A 139 11.09 56.02 -6.67
CA SER A 139 10.08 55.00 -6.95
C SER A 139 9.68 55.09 -8.43
N PRO A 140 9.90 54.06 -9.26
CA PRO A 140 9.16 53.93 -10.50
C PRO A 140 7.81 53.29 -10.19
N SER A 141 6.73 53.91 -10.65
CA SER A 141 5.39 53.35 -10.62
C SER A 141 5.33 52.15 -11.58
N VAL A 142 5.51 50.94 -11.04
CA VAL A 142 5.21 49.69 -11.73
C VAL A 142 3.78 49.31 -11.37
N SER A 143 2.86 49.37 -12.34
CA SER A 143 1.50 48.86 -12.18
C SER A 143 1.55 47.33 -12.15
N VAL A 144 1.60 46.77 -10.95
CA VAL A 144 1.43 45.33 -10.72
C VAL A 144 -0.06 45.01 -10.88
N PRO A 145 -0.46 44.02 -11.70
CA PRO A 145 -1.84 43.58 -11.76
C PRO A 145 -2.30 43.16 -10.36
N GLU A 146 -3.46 43.64 -9.94
CA GLU A 146 -4.03 43.49 -8.59
C GLU A 146 -4.50 42.04 -8.39
N VAL A 147 -3.55 41.14 -8.17
CA VAL A 147 -3.82 39.77 -7.70
C VAL A 147 -3.82 39.82 -6.19
N SER A 148 -4.92 39.41 -5.56
CA SER A 148 -5.01 39.44 -4.10
C SER A 148 -3.94 38.53 -3.47
N PRO A 149 -3.38 38.88 -2.30
CA PRO A 149 -2.44 38.01 -1.59
C PRO A 149 -2.98 36.59 -1.33
N ALA A 150 -4.31 36.46 -1.18
CA ALA A 150 -4.97 35.16 -1.03
C ALA A 150 -4.86 34.31 -2.30
N GLU A 151 -4.99 34.93 -3.48
CA GLU A 151 -4.95 34.22 -4.75
C GLU A 151 -3.54 33.83 -5.18
N ILE A 152 -2.54 34.66 -4.81
CA ILE A 152 -1.12 34.27 -4.92
C ILE A 152 -0.83 33.06 -4.05
N ARG A 153 -1.35 33.05 -2.81
CA ARG A 153 -1.18 31.94 -1.88
C ARG A 153 -1.85 30.66 -2.38
N MET A 154 -3.09 30.73 -2.87
CA MET A 154 -3.77 29.57 -3.45
C MET A 154 -3.01 29.00 -4.65
N ARG A 155 -2.56 29.85 -5.59
CA ARG A 155 -1.77 29.38 -6.75
C ARG A 155 -0.42 28.77 -6.35
N ALA A 156 0.20 29.30 -5.29
CA ALA A 156 1.44 28.74 -4.74
C ALA A 156 1.20 27.39 -4.05
N GLU A 157 0.11 27.27 -3.29
CA GLU A 157 -0.31 26.02 -2.63
C GLU A 157 -0.71 24.94 -3.66
N GLU A 158 -1.45 25.32 -4.72
CA GLU A 158 -1.83 24.43 -5.82
C GLU A 158 -0.61 23.94 -6.60
N LYS A 159 0.32 24.85 -6.96
CA LYS A 159 1.58 24.46 -7.61
C LYS A 159 2.46 23.57 -6.72
N ALA A 160 2.53 23.87 -5.43
CA ALA A 160 3.31 23.05 -4.49
C ALA A 160 2.68 21.66 -4.31
N THR A 161 1.35 21.58 -4.33
CA THR A 161 0.62 20.30 -4.28
C THR A 161 0.85 19.51 -5.55
N GLN A 162 0.69 20.14 -6.72
CA GLN A 162 0.96 19.53 -8.02
C GLN A 162 2.41 19.01 -8.11
N GLN A 163 3.39 19.80 -7.70
CA GLN A 163 4.80 19.39 -7.69
C GLN A 163 5.06 18.20 -6.77
N LYS A 164 4.43 18.18 -5.60
CA LYS A 164 4.53 17.08 -4.65
C LYS A 164 3.83 15.81 -5.18
N GLU A 165 2.71 15.98 -5.86
CA GLU A 165 2.00 14.89 -6.54
C GLU A 165 2.82 14.31 -7.69
N ASP A 166 3.48 15.15 -8.48
CA ASP A 166 4.38 14.75 -9.57
C ASP A 166 5.66 14.07 -9.03
N GLU A 167 6.19 14.53 -7.89
CA GLU A 167 7.33 13.90 -7.21
C GLU A 167 7.00 12.48 -6.73
N VAL A 168 5.84 12.29 -6.09
CA VAL A 168 5.34 10.97 -5.65
C VAL A 168 4.95 10.09 -6.85
N ALA A 169 4.46 10.67 -7.96
CA ALA A 169 4.16 9.94 -9.18
C ALA A 169 5.38 9.26 -9.80
N GLY A 170 6.57 9.86 -9.64
CA GLY A 170 7.83 9.32 -10.12
C GLY A 170 8.47 8.30 -9.19
N GLU A 171 7.97 8.16 -7.95
CA GLU A 171 8.50 7.20 -6.98
C GLU A 171 8.07 5.78 -7.36
N MET A 172 9.07 4.91 -7.54
CA MET A 172 8.88 3.50 -7.88
C MET A 172 8.90 2.66 -6.61
N THR A 173 8.14 1.58 -6.60
CA THR A 173 8.19 0.52 -5.60
C THR A 173 8.55 -0.80 -6.28
N GLU A 174 8.92 -1.81 -5.49
CA GLU A 174 9.38 -3.11 -5.98
C GLU A 174 8.52 -4.23 -5.38
N VAL A 175 8.28 -5.26 -6.19
CA VAL A 175 7.63 -6.51 -5.76
C VAL A 175 8.46 -7.71 -6.17
N MET A 176 8.58 -8.66 -5.25
CA MET A 176 9.10 -9.99 -5.47
C MET A 176 7.98 -10.91 -5.93
N ILE A 177 8.17 -11.54 -7.08
CA ILE A 177 7.37 -12.66 -7.55
C ILE A 177 8.24 -13.89 -7.31
N ASP A 178 7.72 -14.87 -6.58
CA ASP A 178 8.40 -16.14 -6.24
C ASP A 178 7.42 -17.33 -6.18
N ASP A 179 6.13 -17.08 -6.40
CA ASP A 179 5.09 -18.12 -6.43
C ASP A 179 5.29 -19.06 -7.64
N PHE A 180 5.43 -18.46 -8.83
CA PHE A 180 5.57 -19.19 -10.08
C PHE A 180 6.85 -18.88 -10.84
N VAL A 181 7.50 -17.73 -10.61
CA VAL A 181 8.75 -17.32 -11.25
C VAL A 181 9.56 -16.50 -10.26
N ASP A 182 10.88 -16.68 -10.21
CA ASP A 182 11.79 -15.84 -9.42
C ASP A 182 12.10 -14.52 -10.15
N LEU A 183 11.31 -13.48 -9.87
CA LEU A 183 11.33 -12.22 -10.62
C LEU A 183 11.11 -11.00 -9.71
N HIS A 184 12.02 -10.03 -9.79
CA HIS A 184 11.80 -8.68 -9.26
C HIS A 184 11.13 -7.82 -10.32
N MET A 185 10.12 -7.04 -9.90
CA MET A 185 9.44 -6.07 -10.76
C MET A 185 9.32 -4.72 -10.06
N SER A 186 9.78 -3.65 -10.72
CA SER A 186 9.56 -2.27 -10.26
C SER A 186 8.38 -1.62 -10.96
N TYR A 187 7.49 -0.97 -10.20
CA TYR A 187 6.32 -0.25 -10.72
C TYR A 187 6.05 1.05 -9.95
N PRO A 188 5.28 2.02 -10.49
CA PRO A 188 5.02 3.28 -9.78
C PRO A 188 4.21 3.07 -8.50
N ILE A 189 4.55 3.76 -7.41
CA ILE A 189 3.97 3.53 -6.08
C ILE A 189 2.44 3.75 -6.01
N ARG A 190 1.88 4.55 -6.93
CA ARG A 190 0.44 4.84 -7.00
C ARG A 190 -0.37 3.78 -7.77
N TRP A 191 0.29 2.80 -8.37
CA TRP A 191 -0.38 1.73 -9.09
C TRP A 191 -0.85 0.64 -8.12
N HIS A 192 -2.01 0.06 -8.42
CA HIS A 192 -2.57 -1.03 -7.65
C HIS A 192 -1.93 -2.35 -8.09
N LEU A 193 -1.45 -3.13 -7.12
CA LEU A 193 -0.93 -4.47 -7.30
C LEU A 193 -2.05 -5.48 -7.06
N LYS A 194 -2.29 -6.38 -8.02
CA LYS A 194 -3.21 -7.52 -7.92
C LYS A 194 -2.40 -8.79 -8.13
N GLN A 195 -2.49 -9.74 -7.19
CA GLN A 195 -1.83 -11.05 -7.31
C GLN A 195 -2.87 -12.17 -7.31
N TRP A 196 -2.64 -13.19 -8.13
CA TRP A 196 -3.40 -14.43 -8.15
C TRP A 196 -2.44 -15.59 -8.44
N ARG A 197 -2.93 -16.82 -8.36
CA ARG A 197 -2.08 -17.99 -8.56
C ARG A 197 -1.51 -18.00 -9.98
N GLY A 198 -0.20 -17.95 -10.09
CA GLY A 198 0.48 -17.92 -11.39
C GLY A 198 0.39 -16.57 -12.11
N GLY A 199 0.07 -15.46 -11.42
CA GLY A 199 0.14 -14.14 -12.08
C GLY A 199 0.03 -12.92 -11.19
N VAL A 200 0.52 -11.80 -11.72
CA VAL A 200 0.56 -10.49 -11.07
C VAL A 200 0.21 -9.41 -12.08
N THR A 201 -0.69 -8.48 -11.72
CA THR A 201 -0.97 -7.25 -12.47
C THR A 201 -0.63 -6.03 -11.62
N VAL A 202 0.02 -5.05 -12.23
CA VAL A 202 0.10 -3.68 -11.74
C VAL A 202 -0.70 -2.76 -12.65
N GLU A 203 -1.54 -1.90 -12.08
CA GLU A 203 -2.49 -1.07 -12.83
C GLU A 203 -2.55 0.37 -12.29
N ASP A 204 -2.50 1.35 -13.17
CA ASP A 204 -2.79 2.74 -12.85
C ASP A 204 -4.31 2.95 -12.70
N PRO A 205 -4.83 3.28 -11.51
CA PRO A 205 -6.26 3.48 -11.32
C PRO A 205 -6.81 4.71 -12.06
N THR A 206 -5.95 5.64 -12.49
CA THR A 206 -6.35 6.89 -13.16
C THR A 206 -6.47 6.72 -14.66
N THR A 207 -5.48 6.07 -15.27
CA THR A 207 -5.37 5.92 -16.73
C THR A 207 -5.86 4.56 -17.23
N GLY A 208 -5.87 3.54 -16.36
CA GLY A 208 -6.11 2.15 -16.72
C GLY A 208 -4.96 1.53 -17.52
N SER A 209 -3.78 2.16 -17.53
CA SER A 209 -2.54 1.54 -18.03
C SER A 209 -2.12 0.44 -17.07
N TYR A 210 -1.63 -0.68 -17.61
CA TYR A 210 -1.31 -1.84 -16.78
C TYR A 210 -0.15 -2.66 -17.35
N MET A 211 0.46 -3.46 -16.49
CA MET A 211 1.34 -4.56 -16.88
C MET A 211 0.99 -5.80 -16.07
N THR A 212 0.92 -6.93 -16.74
CA THR A 212 0.64 -8.25 -16.18
C THR A 212 1.77 -9.20 -16.51
N VAL A 213 2.26 -9.93 -15.51
CA VAL A 213 3.15 -11.07 -15.68
C VAL A 213 2.40 -12.31 -15.22
N ALA A 214 2.26 -13.32 -16.08
CA ALA A 214 1.55 -14.54 -15.74
C ALA A 214 2.25 -15.78 -16.29
N GLU A 215 2.11 -16.90 -15.59
CA GLU A 215 2.47 -18.21 -16.10
C GLU A 215 1.57 -18.57 -17.28
N GLN A 216 2.20 -19.02 -18.36
CA GLN A 216 1.51 -19.44 -19.56
C GLN A 216 1.38 -20.96 -19.59
N LEU A 217 0.18 -21.44 -19.23
CA LEU A 217 -0.12 -22.88 -19.18
C LEU A 217 -0.27 -23.54 -20.57
N VAL A 218 -0.47 -22.73 -21.61
CA VAL A 218 -0.67 -23.21 -22.99
C VAL A 218 0.21 -22.40 -23.93
N SER A 219 1.02 -23.09 -24.73
CA SER A 219 1.89 -22.46 -25.73
C SER A 219 1.07 -21.52 -26.64
N PRO A 220 1.57 -20.30 -26.91
CA PRO A 220 0.86 -19.37 -27.76
C PRO A 220 0.78 -19.91 -29.20
N PRO A 221 -0.24 -19.53 -29.99
CA PRO A 221 -0.28 -19.87 -31.41
C PRO A 221 0.99 -19.36 -32.10
N GLU A 222 1.53 -20.10 -33.06
CA GLU A 222 2.62 -19.60 -33.90
C GLU A 222 2.17 -18.30 -34.59
N ASP A 223 2.78 -17.18 -34.19
CA ASP A 223 2.46 -15.85 -34.70
C ASP A 223 3.63 -15.33 -35.55
N SER A 224 3.42 -15.32 -36.88
CA SER A 224 4.39 -14.80 -37.85
C SER A 224 4.72 -13.32 -37.71
N THR A 225 3.96 -12.56 -36.90
CA THR A 225 4.18 -11.13 -36.65
C THR A 225 5.03 -10.84 -35.41
N ALA A 226 5.34 -11.87 -34.62
CA ALA A 226 6.09 -11.74 -33.39
C ALA A 226 7.55 -11.35 -33.66
N LYS A 227 8.06 -10.36 -32.92
CA LYS A 227 9.43 -9.85 -33.00
C LYS A 227 10.25 -10.37 -31.82
N PRO A 228 11.55 -10.62 -31.97
CA PRO A 228 12.39 -11.00 -30.84
C PRO A 228 12.42 -9.87 -29.80
N ILE A 229 12.35 -10.24 -28.52
CA ILE A 229 12.54 -9.35 -27.39
C ILE A 229 13.38 -10.06 -26.32
N SER A 230 14.10 -9.31 -25.51
CA SER A 230 14.80 -9.84 -24.36
C SER A 230 14.78 -8.86 -23.21
N VAL A 231 14.74 -9.38 -22.00
CA VAL A 231 14.96 -8.64 -20.77
C VAL A 231 15.81 -9.48 -19.82
N ASP A 232 16.80 -8.84 -19.19
CA ASP A 232 17.68 -9.49 -18.22
C ASP A 232 18.23 -10.86 -18.67
N GLY A 233 18.68 -10.94 -19.93
CA GLY A 233 19.18 -12.19 -20.53
C GLY A 233 18.11 -13.24 -20.87
N VAL A 234 16.87 -13.06 -20.43
CA VAL A 234 15.72 -13.89 -20.80
C VAL A 234 15.22 -13.48 -22.18
N SER A 235 15.24 -14.43 -23.11
CA SER A 235 14.81 -14.21 -24.49
C SER A 235 13.36 -14.65 -24.70
N GLY A 236 12.69 -14.00 -25.64
CA GLY A 236 11.33 -14.31 -26.00
C GLY A 236 10.88 -13.59 -27.26
N THR A 237 9.57 -13.50 -27.43
CA THR A 237 8.95 -12.82 -28.57
C THR A 237 7.86 -11.88 -28.12
N VAL A 238 7.79 -10.69 -28.73
CA VAL A 238 6.76 -9.70 -28.48
C VAL A 238 5.87 -9.53 -29.71
N ARG A 239 4.57 -9.42 -29.48
CA ARG A 239 3.57 -9.05 -30.48
C ARG A 239 2.70 -7.92 -29.97
N THR A 240 2.04 -7.26 -30.90
CA THR A 240 1.06 -6.22 -30.59
C THR A 240 -0.33 -6.73 -30.97
N VAL A 241 -1.28 -6.63 -30.04
CA VAL A 241 -2.68 -7.04 -30.23
C VAL A 241 -3.59 -5.84 -29.96
N MET A 242 -4.60 -5.67 -30.81
CA MET A 242 -5.64 -4.65 -30.60
C MET A 242 -6.80 -5.27 -29.82
N ILE A 243 -7.06 -4.78 -28.61
CA ILE A 243 -8.19 -5.22 -27.77
C ILE A 243 -9.03 -4.00 -27.42
N ASN A 244 -10.31 -4.00 -27.79
CA ASN A 244 -11.25 -2.90 -27.53
C ASN A 244 -10.73 -1.52 -27.97
N GLY A 245 -10.01 -1.45 -29.09
CA GLY A 245 -9.43 -0.21 -29.61
C GLY A 245 -8.17 0.28 -28.90
N LYS A 246 -7.66 -0.46 -27.89
CA LYS A 246 -6.36 -0.21 -27.25
C LYS A 246 -5.29 -1.13 -27.81
N GLU A 247 -4.08 -0.59 -27.95
CA GLU A 247 -2.89 -1.32 -28.36
C GLU A 247 -2.25 -1.98 -27.13
N ILE A 248 -2.21 -3.32 -27.12
CA ILE A 248 -1.66 -4.13 -26.04
C ILE A 248 -0.42 -4.85 -26.57
N MET A 249 0.70 -4.69 -25.88
CA MET A 249 1.90 -5.47 -26.14
C MET A 249 1.85 -6.75 -25.34
N VAL A 250 2.23 -7.87 -25.95
CA VAL A 250 2.30 -9.19 -25.31
C VAL A 250 3.64 -9.81 -25.65
N ALA A 251 4.50 -9.96 -24.64
CA ALA A 251 5.76 -10.68 -24.72
C ALA A 251 5.62 -12.07 -24.08
N ASP A 252 5.98 -13.10 -24.83
CA ASP A 252 6.12 -14.45 -24.31
C ASP A 252 7.62 -14.70 -24.06
N LEU A 253 7.98 -14.97 -22.81
CA LEU A 253 9.34 -15.20 -22.33
C LEU A 253 9.53 -16.65 -21.91
N PHE A 254 10.74 -17.17 -22.08
CA PHE A 254 11.10 -18.52 -21.65
C PHE A 254 12.20 -18.47 -20.60
N TYR A 255 11.86 -18.82 -19.36
CA TYR A 255 12.77 -18.78 -18.22
C TYR A 255 12.72 -20.09 -17.43
N ASN A 256 13.86 -20.72 -17.15
CA ASN A 256 13.98 -21.96 -16.39
C ASN A 256 13.01 -23.10 -16.78
N GLY A 257 12.67 -23.21 -18.07
CA GLY A 257 11.75 -24.24 -18.58
C GLY A 257 10.26 -23.89 -18.45
N GLN A 258 9.93 -22.69 -17.97
CA GLN A 258 8.59 -22.15 -17.86
C GLN A 258 8.33 -21.10 -18.95
N ALA A 259 7.12 -21.10 -19.49
CA ALA A 259 6.65 -20.06 -20.39
C ALA A 259 5.92 -18.98 -19.56
N LEU A 260 6.33 -17.73 -19.74
CA LEU A 260 5.76 -16.58 -19.06
C LEU A 260 5.18 -15.65 -20.10
N GLN A 261 4.00 -15.11 -19.84
CA GLN A 261 3.40 -14.07 -20.65
C GLN A 261 3.41 -12.75 -19.89
N VAL A 262 4.07 -11.76 -20.46
CA VAL A 262 4.05 -10.37 -20.00
C VAL A 262 3.17 -9.58 -20.96
N SER A 263 2.10 -8.96 -20.46
CA SER A 263 1.21 -8.14 -21.29
C SER A 263 0.97 -6.77 -20.67
N GLY A 264 0.77 -5.75 -21.48
CA GLY A 264 0.50 -4.41 -20.96
C GLY A 264 0.16 -3.39 -22.03
N THR A 265 -0.26 -2.20 -21.61
CA THR A 265 -0.55 -1.10 -22.52
C THR A 265 0.72 -0.53 -23.13
N SER A 266 0.68 -0.20 -24.43
CA SER A 266 1.89 0.14 -25.22
C SER A 266 2.65 1.38 -24.70
N ASP A 267 1.97 2.31 -24.05
CA ASP A 267 2.52 3.53 -23.47
C ASP A 267 3.52 3.28 -22.34
N MET A 268 3.33 2.21 -21.57
CA MET A 268 4.12 1.91 -20.36
C MET A 268 4.86 0.58 -20.42
N PHE A 269 4.48 -0.32 -21.33
CA PHE A 269 5.07 -1.64 -21.47
C PHE A 269 6.59 -1.61 -21.56
N GLU A 270 7.15 -0.83 -22.49
CA GLU A 270 8.61 -0.77 -22.70
C GLU A 270 9.40 -0.29 -21.47
N ASN A 271 8.83 0.61 -20.67
CA ASN A 271 9.48 1.16 -19.48
C ASN A 271 9.51 0.14 -18.35
N LEU A 272 8.37 -0.51 -18.10
CA LEU A 272 8.25 -1.48 -17.01
C LEU A 272 8.90 -2.82 -17.39
N PHE A 273 8.74 -3.26 -18.63
CA PHE A 273 9.33 -4.48 -19.14
C PHE A 273 10.85 -4.49 -18.99
N LYS A 274 11.55 -3.38 -19.26
CA LYS A 274 13.01 -3.28 -19.11
C LYS A 274 13.50 -3.31 -17.65
N LYS A 275 12.59 -3.21 -16.69
CA LYS A 275 12.88 -3.25 -15.24
C LYS A 275 12.54 -4.60 -14.61
N LEU A 276 12.18 -5.59 -15.42
CA LEU A 276 12.08 -6.97 -14.96
C LEU A 276 13.50 -7.50 -14.72
N ASP A 277 13.74 -8.08 -13.54
CA ASP A 277 15.04 -8.60 -13.12
C ASP A 277 14.86 -10.03 -12.61
N PHE A 278 15.36 -11.00 -13.39
CA PHE A 278 15.17 -12.43 -13.20
C PHE A 278 16.28 -13.01 -12.32
N VAL A 279 15.91 -13.52 -11.15
CA VAL A 279 16.91 -13.91 -10.15
C VAL A 279 17.42 -15.32 -10.42
N SER A 280 18.70 -15.43 -10.75
CA SER A 280 19.38 -16.72 -10.97
C SER A 280 19.67 -17.47 -9.67
N SER A 281 18.66 -18.02 -9.00
CA SER A 281 18.92 -19.10 -8.05
C SER A 281 17.80 -20.11 -8.00
N THR A 282 18.11 -21.29 -8.53
CA THR A 282 17.60 -22.60 -8.10
C THR A 282 17.01 -22.54 -6.71
N SER A 283 15.68 -22.67 -6.59
CA SER A 283 14.98 -22.84 -5.31
C SER A 283 15.63 -24.01 -4.53
N PRO A 284 16.49 -23.74 -3.53
CA PRO A 284 17.06 -24.77 -2.70
C PRO A 284 16.17 -24.80 -1.47
N GLY A 285 15.01 -25.47 -1.56
CA GLY A 285 14.10 -25.71 -0.44
C GLY A 285 14.09 -24.62 0.63
N ILE A 286 13.33 -23.53 0.39
CA ILE A 286 12.83 -22.56 1.37
C ILE A 286 13.70 -22.44 2.63
N THR A 287 14.84 -21.76 2.51
CA THR A 287 15.43 -20.99 3.61
C THR A 287 15.32 -19.52 3.21
N ASP A 288 14.11 -19.02 3.24
CA ASP A 288 13.74 -17.80 2.55
C ASP A 288 13.62 -16.65 3.55
N ASP A 289 14.59 -15.73 3.50
CA ASP A 289 14.57 -14.45 4.24
C ASP A 289 13.67 -13.40 3.55
N ARG A 290 12.90 -13.78 2.51
CA ARG A 290 11.97 -12.84 1.86
C ARG A 290 10.84 -12.39 2.78
N PRO A 291 10.25 -11.21 2.52
CA PRO A 291 9.03 -10.81 3.19
C PRO A 291 7.89 -11.80 2.90
N LEU A 292 7.39 -12.43 3.97
CA LEU A 292 6.08 -13.11 3.98
C LEU A 292 4.99 -12.27 3.28
N ASN A 293 4.16 -12.93 2.47
CA ASN A 293 3.03 -12.39 1.72
C ASN A 293 1.74 -13.21 1.98
N GLU A 294 0.64 -12.90 1.28
CA GLU A 294 -0.65 -13.57 1.48
C GLU A 294 -0.60 -15.07 1.13
N TRP A 295 0.16 -15.46 0.10
CA TRP A 295 0.29 -16.86 -0.31
C TRP A 295 0.99 -17.69 0.75
N ASP A 296 1.94 -17.13 1.49
CA ASP A 296 2.53 -17.84 2.63
C ASP A 296 1.47 -18.24 3.67
N VAL A 297 0.44 -17.42 3.85
CA VAL A 297 -0.72 -17.79 4.69
C VAL A 297 -1.52 -18.87 3.98
N LYS A 298 -1.99 -18.63 2.75
CA LYS A 298 -2.89 -19.56 2.04
C LYS A 298 -2.29 -20.97 1.88
N GLU A 299 -1.01 -21.08 1.57
CA GLU A 299 -0.33 -22.36 1.34
C GLU A 299 0.14 -23.05 2.63
N GLY A 300 -0.16 -22.49 3.81
CA GLY A 300 0.23 -23.09 5.09
C GLY A 300 1.71 -22.91 5.45
N ARG A 301 2.47 -22.10 4.70
CA ARG A 301 3.84 -21.70 5.07
C ARG A 301 3.86 -20.85 6.35
N LEU A 302 2.80 -20.08 6.60
CA LEU A 302 2.56 -19.30 7.81
C LEU A 302 1.23 -19.70 8.46
N CYS A 303 1.31 -20.30 9.64
CA CYS A 303 0.14 -20.61 10.44
C CYS A 303 -0.39 -19.34 11.14
N ALA A 304 -1.33 -18.64 10.50
CA ALA A 304 -2.04 -17.49 11.07
C ALA A 304 -3.53 -17.84 11.35
N GLN A 305 -4.16 -17.10 12.27
CA GLN A 305 -5.61 -17.18 12.52
C GLN A 305 -6.38 -16.49 11.40
N VAL A 306 -6.43 -17.15 10.25
CA VAL A 306 -7.18 -16.74 9.07
C VAL A 306 -8.05 -17.92 8.68
N ILE A 307 -9.36 -17.67 8.52
CA ILE A 307 -10.26 -18.73 8.07
C ILE A 307 -9.87 -19.11 6.64
N THR A 308 -9.46 -20.35 6.46
CA THR A 308 -9.06 -20.89 5.16
C THR A 308 -10.13 -21.84 4.68
N TYR A 309 -10.67 -21.58 3.50
CA TYR A 309 -11.61 -22.48 2.86
C TYR A 309 -10.85 -23.46 1.99
N ALA A 310 -11.11 -24.77 2.09
CA ALA A 310 -10.44 -25.79 1.29
C ALA A 310 -11.38 -26.93 0.90
N LYS A 311 -11.08 -27.61 -0.21
CA LYS A 311 -11.85 -28.73 -0.75
C LYS A 311 -10.96 -29.91 -1.12
N GLN A 312 -11.50 -31.12 -0.97
CA GLN A 312 -10.78 -32.37 -1.24
C GLN A 312 -10.62 -32.65 -2.73
N SER A 313 -11.58 -32.21 -3.55
CA SER A 313 -11.58 -32.43 -5.00
C SER A 313 -12.08 -31.18 -5.71
N VAL A 314 -11.78 -31.05 -7.01
CA VAL A 314 -12.15 -29.89 -7.84
C VAL A 314 -13.67 -29.63 -7.81
N GLU A 315 -14.47 -30.69 -7.76
CA GLU A 315 -15.95 -30.66 -7.70
C GLU A 315 -16.50 -30.64 -6.27
N GLY A 316 -15.63 -30.68 -5.26
CA GLY A 316 -16.00 -30.70 -3.85
C GLY A 316 -16.45 -29.32 -3.34
N GLN A 317 -17.22 -29.33 -2.24
CA GLN A 317 -17.59 -28.10 -1.54
C GLN A 317 -16.46 -27.62 -0.64
N CYS A 318 -16.27 -26.31 -0.60
CA CYS A 318 -15.30 -25.66 0.28
C CYS A 318 -15.73 -25.78 1.75
N GLN A 319 -14.80 -26.23 2.59
CA GLN A 319 -14.97 -26.35 4.03
C GLN A 319 -14.08 -25.33 4.74
N ALA A 320 -14.59 -24.71 5.80
CA ALA A 320 -13.85 -23.72 6.58
C ALA A 320 -12.92 -24.38 7.60
N TYR A 321 -11.66 -23.94 7.61
CA TYR A 321 -10.64 -24.31 8.58
C TYR A 321 -10.19 -23.07 9.35
N PRO A 322 -9.91 -23.20 10.67
CA PRO A 322 -9.59 -22.06 11.52
C PRO A 322 -8.23 -21.40 11.20
N THR A 323 -7.33 -22.16 10.59
CA THR A 323 -6.03 -21.70 10.11
C THR A 323 -5.66 -22.46 8.82
N PRO A 324 -4.76 -21.93 7.99
CA PRO A 324 -4.27 -22.67 6.83
C PRO A 324 -3.62 -24.00 7.19
N CYS A 325 -2.91 -24.05 8.32
CA CYS A 325 -2.26 -25.27 8.81
C CYS A 325 -3.24 -26.30 9.39
N ALA A 326 -4.52 -25.98 9.52
CA ALA A 326 -5.56 -26.94 9.87
C ALA A 326 -6.16 -27.62 8.62
N VAL A 327 -5.84 -27.14 7.42
CA VAL A 327 -6.24 -27.78 6.16
C VAL A 327 -5.50 -29.12 6.03
N PRO A 328 -6.20 -30.24 5.75
CA PRO A 328 -5.54 -31.53 5.57
C PRO A 328 -4.63 -31.57 4.34
N ASP A 329 -3.55 -32.35 4.43
CA ASP A 329 -2.61 -32.53 3.33
C ASP A 329 -3.31 -32.97 2.04
N GLY A 330 -2.96 -32.34 0.91
CA GLY A 330 -3.50 -32.66 -0.41
C GLY A 330 -4.84 -32.00 -0.76
N TRP A 331 -5.43 -31.21 0.16
CA TRP A 331 -6.63 -30.43 -0.13
C TRP A 331 -6.28 -29.12 -0.86
N GLN A 332 -7.17 -28.69 -1.75
CA GLN A 332 -7.01 -27.44 -2.51
C GLN A 332 -7.69 -26.28 -1.78
N VAL A 333 -6.95 -25.19 -1.54
CA VAL A 333 -7.51 -23.95 -0.98
C VAL A 333 -8.45 -23.31 -2.00
N CYS A 334 -9.63 -22.91 -1.54
CA CYS A 334 -10.64 -22.24 -2.34
C CYS A 334 -10.33 -20.75 -2.45
N GLU A 335 -10.51 -20.18 -3.64
CA GLU A 335 -10.46 -18.73 -3.83
C GLU A 335 -11.78 -18.10 -3.39
N GLY A 336 -11.73 -16.88 -2.83
CA GLY A 336 -12.84 -16.20 -2.15
C GLY A 336 -14.07 -15.85 -3.00
N ASN A 337 -14.14 -16.30 -4.25
CA ASN A 337 -15.23 -16.07 -5.19
C ASN A 337 -15.99 -17.34 -5.61
N GLN A 338 -15.76 -18.50 -4.96
CA GLN A 338 -16.45 -19.77 -5.24
C GLN A 338 -17.28 -20.26 -4.05
#